data_AF-A0AAV7ST52-F1
#
_entry.id   AF-A0AAV7ST52-F1
#
_cell.length_a   1.000
_cell.length_b   1.000
_cell.length_c   1.000
_cell.angle_alpha   90.00
_cell.angle_beta   90.00
_cell.angle_gamma   90.00
#
_symmetry.space_group_name_H-M   'P 1'
#
loop_
_entity.id
_entity.type
_entity.pdbx_description
1 polymer ?
#
loop_
_entity_poly.entity_id
_entity_poly.type
_entity_poly.pdbx_seq_one_letter_code
_entity_poly.pdbx_strand_id
1 'polypeptide(L)'
;MRRTRRVIERTFGLLKARFRCLHMTGGSLFYSPKKVCQIIVACCMLHNLALRRQVPFLQADGPDGSVVAAVEPVDSEDEEEDMNNRDSVIQQYFQ
;
A
#
# COMPACT_ATOMS: atom_id res chain seq x y z
N MET A 1 -1.32 16.20 -11.74
CA MET A 1 -2.22 15.01 -11.75
C MET A 1 -1.53 13.68 -12.09
N ARG A 2 -0.61 13.60 -13.08
CA ARG A 2 0.01 12.31 -13.47
C ARG A 2 0.85 11.65 -12.37
N ARG A 3 1.58 12.44 -11.56
CA ARG A 3 2.41 11.95 -10.43
C ARG A 3 1.56 11.26 -9.35
N THR A 4 0.53 11.95 -8.86
CA THR A 4 -0.41 11.42 -7.86
C THR A 4 -1.06 10.12 -8.30
N ARG A 5 -1.51 10.04 -9.57
CA ARG A 5 -2.11 8.82 -10.12
C ARG A 5 -1.10 7.66 -10.14
N ARG A 6 0.14 7.91 -10.57
CA ARG A 6 1.20 6.90 -10.59
C ARG A 6 1.49 6.35 -9.20
N VAL A 7 1.60 7.24 -8.20
CA VAL A 7 1.81 6.85 -6.80
C VAL A 7 0.66 5.97 -6.32
N ILE A 8 -0.59 6.40 -6.53
CA ILE A 8 -1.78 5.64 -6.12
C ILE A 8 -1.84 4.25 -6.80
N GLU A 9 -1.63 4.19 -8.12
CA GLU A 9 -1.64 2.93 -8.87
C GLU A 9 -0.56 1.97 -8.36
N ARG A 10 0.64 2.48 -8.08
CA ARG A 10 1.75 1.72 -7.49
C ARG A 10 1.39 1.21 -6.10
N THR A 11 0.91 2.07 -5.19
CA THR A 11 0.50 1.67 -3.84
C THR A 11 -0.55 0.57 -3.88
N PHE A 12 -1.54 0.66 -4.78
CA PHE A 12 -2.53 -0.41 -4.93
C PHE A 12 -1.94 -1.72 -5.46
N GLY A 13 -0.98 -1.66 -6.37
CA GLY A 13 -0.23 -2.84 -6.82
C GLY A 13 0.48 -3.53 -5.66
N LEU A 14 1.20 -2.76 -4.85
CA LEU A 14 1.94 -3.24 -3.67
C LEU A 14 1.01 -3.84 -2.61
N LEU A 15 -0.11 -3.18 -2.32
CA LEU A 15 -1.09 -3.70 -1.36
C LEU A 15 -1.70 -5.03 -1.83
N LYS A 16 -2.05 -5.16 -3.12
CA LYS A 16 -2.57 -6.42 -3.68
C LYS A 16 -1.54 -7.54 -3.64
N ALA A 17 -0.28 -7.23 -3.89
CA ALA A 17 0.78 -8.23 -3.90
C ALA A 17 1.19 -8.64 -2.47
N ARG A 18 1.12 -7.72 -1.48
CA ARG A 18 1.39 -8.04 -0.06
C ARG A 18 0.25 -8.79 0.63
N PHE A 19 -0.99 -8.38 0.35
CA PHE A 19 -2.17 -8.88 1.03
C PHE A 19 -3.04 -9.66 0.05
N ARG A 20 -2.96 -11.00 0.11
CA ARG A 20 -3.73 -11.88 -0.77
C ARG A 20 -5.24 -11.66 -0.70
N CYS A 21 -5.77 -11.16 0.42
CA CYS A 21 -7.18 -10.79 0.56
C CYS A 21 -7.62 -9.61 -0.33
N LEU A 22 -6.67 -8.85 -0.89
CA LEU A 22 -6.92 -7.80 -1.88
C LEU A 22 -6.64 -8.27 -3.32
N HIS A 23 -5.96 -9.42 -3.47
CA HIS A 23 -5.61 -9.98 -4.76
C HIS A 23 -6.79 -10.76 -5.37
N MET A 24 -6.95 -10.73 -6.69
CA MET A 24 -8.06 -11.41 -7.38
C MET A 24 -8.04 -12.92 -7.15
N THR A 25 -6.87 -13.53 -6.92
CA THR A 25 -6.76 -14.98 -6.61
C THR A 25 -7.12 -15.33 -5.17
N GLY A 26 -7.16 -14.36 -4.25
CA GLY A 26 -7.61 -14.56 -2.87
C GLY A 26 -9.12 -14.42 -2.68
N GLY A 27 -9.87 -14.20 -3.75
CA GLY A 27 -11.31 -13.96 -3.77
C GLY A 27 -11.65 -12.47 -3.73
N SER A 28 -12.69 -12.07 -4.46
CA SER A 28 -13.31 -10.76 -4.27
C SER A 28 -13.77 -10.61 -2.81
N LEU A 29 -13.54 -9.46 -2.19
CA LEU A 29 -14.02 -9.19 -0.83
C LEU A 29 -15.55 -9.21 -0.79
N PHE A 30 -16.14 -10.35 -0.44
CA PHE A 30 -17.60 -10.53 -0.28
C PHE A 30 -18.11 -9.94 1.05
N TYR A 31 -17.80 -8.68 1.29
CA TYR A 31 -18.21 -7.96 2.49
C TYR A 31 -19.01 -6.71 2.12
N SER A 32 -19.76 -6.19 3.09
CA SER A 32 -20.41 -4.89 2.92
C SER A 32 -19.35 -3.80 2.64
N PRO A 33 -19.68 -2.74 1.89
CA PRO A 33 -18.73 -1.67 1.58
C PRO A 33 -18.03 -1.11 2.82
N LYS A 34 -18.77 -0.97 3.93
CA LYS A 34 -18.23 -0.53 5.23
C LYS A 34 -17.13 -1.45 5.76
N LYS A 35 -17.30 -2.77 5.63
CA LYS A 35 -16.31 -3.77 6.05
C LYS A 35 -15.10 -3.79 5.10
N VAL A 36 -15.32 -3.65 3.80
CA VAL A 36 -14.24 -3.50 2.81
C VAL A 36 -13.37 -2.30 3.14
N CYS A 37 -13.96 -1.14 3.43
CA CYS A 37 -13.19 0.05 3.83
C CYS A 37 -12.31 -0.21 5.06
N GLN A 38 -12.84 -0.91 6.09
CA GLN A 38 -12.05 -1.27 7.28
C GLN A 38 -10.87 -2.18 6.93
N ILE A 39 -11.07 -3.14 6.04
CA ILE A 39 -10.00 -4.05 5.58
C ILE A 39 -8.91 -3.28 4.84
N ILE A 40 -9.29 -2.38 3.92
CA ILE A 40 -8.35 -1.55 3.16
C ILE A 40 -7.54 -0.66 4.11
N VAL A 41 -8.19 0.00 5.07
CA VAL A 41 -7.50 0.83 6.08
C VAL A 41 -6.51 0.02 6.90
N ALA A 42 -6.90 -1.17 7.35
CA ALA A 42 -6.00 -2.07 8.07
C ALA A 42 -4.78 -2.48 7.22
N CYS A 43 -4.99 -2.79 5.94
CA CYS A 43 -3.92 -3.13 5.01
C CYS A 43 -2.94 -1.96 4.82
N CYS A 44 -3.43 -0.73 4.69
CA CYS A 44 -2.58 0.46 4.61
C CYS A 44 -1.77 0.68 5.90
N MET A 45 -2.40 0.53 7.08
CA MET A 45 -1.70 0.67 8.37
C MET A 45 -0.60 -0.39 8.52
N LEU A 46 -0.90 -1.65 8.18
CA LEU A 46 0.06 -2.76 8.25
C LEU A 46 1.19 -2.61 7.24
N HIS A 47 0.90 -2.11 6.04
CA HIS A 47 1.92 -1.80 5.04
C HIS A 47 2.88 -0.72 5.56
N ASN A 48 2.35 0.38 6.09
CA ASN A 48 3.16 1.45 6.66
C ASN A 48 4.01 0.96 7.84
N LEU A 49 3.44 0.10 8.70
CA LEU A 49 4.18 -0.52 9.79
C LEU A 49 5.31 -1.43 9.28
N ALA A 50 5.05 -2.21 8.23
CA ALA A 50 6.04 -3.07 7.61
C ALA A 50 7.20 -2.26 7.00
N LEU A 51 6.90 -1.13 6.32
CA LEU A 51 7.92 -0.22 5.81
C LEU A 51 8.80 0.32 6.93
N ARG A 52 8.18 0.83 8.01
CA ARG A 52 8.91 1.35 9.19
C ARG A 52 9.80 0.31 9.87
N ARG A 53 9.38 -0.96 9.82
CA ARG A 53 10.11 -2.09 10.41
C ARG A 53 11.03 -2.80 9.41
N GLN A 54 11.16 -2.29 8.19
CA GLN A 54 11.94 -2.89 7.11
C GLN A 54 11.60 -4.39 6.91
N VAL A 55 10.33 -4.76 7.09
CA VAL A 55 9.89 -6.14 6.93
C VAL A 55 9.94 -6.47 5.45
N PRO A 56 10.75 -7.47 5.03
CA PRO A 56 10.87 -7.85 3.64
C PRO A 56 9.50 -8.09 3.02
N PHE A 57 9.30 -7.54 1.83
CA PHE A 57 8.14 -7.90 1.04
C PHE A 57 8.40 -9.28 0.44
N LEU A 58 7.60 -10.27 0.81
CA LEU A 58 7.72 -11.63 0.28
C LEU A 58 6.64 -11.81 -0.79
N GLN A 59 7.04 -11.80 -2.06
CA GLN A 59 6.12 -12.15 -3.14
C GLN A 59 6.13 -13.66 -3.33
N ALA A 60 4.97 -14.29 -3.19
CA ALA A 60 4.79 -15.70 -3.52
C ALA A 60 4.49 -15.84 -5.01
N ASP A 61 5.47 -15.55 -5.86
CA ASP A 61 5.36 -15.63 -7.32
C ASP A 61 5.98 -16.92 -7.91
N GLY A 62 6.57 -17.78 -7.06
CA GLY A 62 7.10 -19.07 -7.50
C GLY A 62 5.99 -20.09 -7.81
N PRO A 63 6.16 -20.95 -8.83
CA PRO A 63 5.23 -22.06 -9.12
C PRO A 63 5.09 -23.07 -7.96
N ASP A 64 5.97 -23.00 -6.96
CA ASP A 64 5.99 -23.83 -5.74
C ASP A 64 5.81 -23.00 -4.44
N GLY A 65 5.34 -21.75 -4.53
CA GLY A 65 5.19 -20.88 -3.36
C GLY A 65 6.50 -20.35 -2.76
N SER A 66 7.62 -20.46 -3.51
CA SER A 66 8.88 -19.83 -3.14
C SER A 66 8.69 -18.32 -2.93
N VAL A 67 9.17 -17.84 -1.78
CA VAL A 67 9.10 -16.44 -1.37
C VAL A 67 10.32 -15.68 -1.88
N VAL A 68 10.13 -14.80 -2.85
CA VAL A 68 11.18 -13.87 -3.27
C VAL A 68 11.05 -12.57 -2.48
N ALA A 69 12.15 -12.10 -1.91
CA ALA A 69 12.19 -10.77 -1.29
C ALA A 69 12.13 -9.73 -2.42
N ALA A 70 10.98 -9.09 -2.61
CA ALA A 70 10.91 -7.95 -3.51
C ALA A 70 11.56 -6.75 -2.82
N VAL A 71 12.59 -6.20 -3.46
CA VAL A 71 13.18 -4.92 -3.05
C VAL A 71 12.24 -3.84 -3.56
N GLU A 72 11.52 -3.18 -2.65
CA GLU A 72 10.75 -1.98 -2.97
C GLU A 72 11.73 -0.90 -3.46
N PRO A 73 11.55 -0.32 -4.66
CA PRO A 73 12.31 0.86 -5.05
C PRO A 73 11.86 2.03 -4.16
N VAL A 74 12.66 2.40 -3.16
CA VAL A 74 12.38 3.60 -2.35
C VAL A 74 12.79 4.80 -3.20
N ASP A 75 11.80 5.54 -3.71
CA ASP A 75 12.05 6.84 -4.36
C ASP A 75 12.32 7.87 -3.26
N SER A 76 13.58 7.91 -2.80
CA SER A 76 14.04 8.68 -1.64
C SER A 76 13.95 10.21 -1.78
N GLU A 77 13.64 10.72 -2.97
CA GLU A 77 13.52 12.16 -3.25
C GLU A 77 12.10 12.70 -3.00
N ASP A 78 11.08 11.84 -2.85
CA ASP A 78 9.67 12.24 -2.82
C ASP A 78 9.06 12.31 -1.39
N GLU A 79 9.74 11.81 -0.36
CA GLU A 79 9.15 11.61 0.98
C GLU A 79 8.98 12.92 1.80
N GLU A 80 9.94 13.85 1.74
CA GLU A 80 9.89 15.10 2.52
C GLU A 80 8.90 16.11 1.93
N GLU A 81 8.81 16.22 0.60
CA GLU A 81 7.83 17.08 -0.06
C GLU A 81 6.38 16.59 0.20
N ASP A 82 6.15 15.28 0.15
CA ASP A 82 4.82 14.70 0.35
C ASP A 82 4.34 14.84 1.82
N MET A 83 5.24 14.76 2.80
CA MET A 83 4.88 14.97 4.21
C MET A 83 4.45 16.43 4.46
N ASN A 84 5.24 17.38 3.96
CA ASN A 84 4.97 18.81 4.09
C ASN A 84 3.69 19.22 3.33
N ASN A 85 3.46 18.65 2.15
CA ASN A 85 2.26 18.91 1.36
C ASN A 85 1.00 18.29 2.02
N ARG A 86 1.13 17.11 2.64
CA ARG A 86 0.03 16.47 3.37
C ARG A 86 -0.37 17.28 4.61
N ASP A 87 0.59 17.72 5.40
CA ASP A 87 0.32 18.51 6.61
C ASP A 87 -0.30 19.87 6.27
N SER A 88 0.17 20.52 5.20
CA SER A 88 -0.41 21.77 4.68
C SER A 88 -1.89 21.60 4.29
N VAL A 89 -2.24 20.54 3.56
CA VAL A 89 -3.64 20.26 3.18
C VAL A 89 -4.50 19.95 4.40
N ILE A 90 -3.98 19.21 5.39
CA ILE A 90 -4.72 18.92 6.62
C ILE A 90 -5.02 20.21 7.38
N GLN A 91 -4.03 21.09 7.53
CA GLN A 91 -4.21 22.37 8.20
C GLN A 91 -5.19 23.28 7.44
N GLN A 92 -5.15 23.27 6.11
CA GLN A 92 -6.00 24.14 5.29
C GLN A 92 -7.49 23.76 5.30
N TYR A 93 -7.82 22.46 5.40
CA TYR A 93 -9.20 21.97 5.23
C TYR A 93 -9.86 21.43 6.51
N PHE A 94 -9.08 21.13 7.55
CA PHE A 94 -9.57 20.48 8.77
C PHE A 94 -9.20 21.22 10.07
N GLN A 95 -8.76 22.50 9.99
CA GLN A 95 -8.69 23.43 11.12
C GLN A 95 -9.93 24.33 11.19
#